data_AF-A0A432Q165-F1
#
_entry.id   AF-A0A432Q165-F1
#
_cell.length_a   1.000
_cell.length_b   1.000
_cell.length_c   1.000
_cell.angle_alpha   90.00
_cell.angle_beta   90.00
_cell.angle_gamma   90.00
#
_symmetry.space_group_name_H-M   'P 1'
#
loop_
_entity.id
_entity.type
_entity.pdbx_description
1 polymer ?
#
loop_
_entity_poly.entity_id
_entity_poly.type
_entity_poly.pdbx_seq_one_letter_code
_entity_poly.pdbx_strand_id
1 'polypeptide(L)' 'MTKEEAESIKADVVVDARGQSCPGPMLEAKKALAAKVKAGQVLELL' A
#
# COMPACT_ATOMS: atom_id res chain seq x y z
N MET A 1 -15.42 -5.10 -4.58
CA MET A 1 -14.75 -3.89 -5.05
C MET A 1 -14.31 -4.14 -6.47
N THR A 2 -14.88 -3.39 -7.41
CA THR A 2 -14.39 -3.29 -8.77
C THR A 2 -13.12 -2.44 -8.79
N LYS A 3 -12.39 -2.48 -9.90
CA LYS A 3 -11.18 -1.68 -10.07
C LYS A 3 -11.48 -0.18 -9.94
N GLU A 4 -12.56 0.28 -10.56
CA GLU A 4 -12.98 1.69 -10.49
C GLU A 4 -13.31 2.15 -9.07
N GLU A 5 -13.88 1.26 -8.24
CA GLU A 5 -14.12 1.57 -6.82
C GLU A 5 -12.82 1.73 -6.03
N ALA A 6 -11.77 0.97 -6.36
CA ALA A 6 -10.47 1.08 -5.71
C ALA A 6 -9.71 2.35 -6.15
N GLU A 7 -9.74 2.69 -7.44
CA GLU A 7 -9.12 3.91 -7.99
C GLU A 7 -9.75 5.21 -7.42
N SER A 8 -10.99 5.12 -6.93
CA SER A 8 -11.69 6.25 -6.29
C SER A 8 -11.28 6.48 -4.83
N ILE A 9 -10.50 5.56 -4.23
CA ILE A 9 -10.02 5.69 -2.85
C ILE A 9 -8.80 6.59 -2.82
N LYS A 10 -8.87 7.64 -1.99
CA LYS A 10 -7.71 8.51 -1.75
C LYS A 10 -6.76 7.85 -0.77
N ALA A 11 -5.55 7.52 -1.22
CA ALA A 11 -4.49 7.01 -0.37
C ALA A 11 -3.82 8.12 0.45
N ASP A 12 -3.52 7.83 1.72
CA ASP A 12 -2.72 8.69 2.58
C ASP A 12 -1.22 8.43 2.40
N VAL A 13 -0.87 7.17 2.13
CA VAL A 13 0.50 6.72 1.91
C VAL A 13 0.52 5.84 0.67
N VAL A 14 1.48 6.08 -0.23
CA VAL A 14 1.70 5.27 -1.43
C VAL A 14 3.10 4.68 -1.36
N VAL A 15 3.23 3.38 -1.62
CA VAL A 15 4.51 2.67 -1.71
C VAL A 15 4.54 1.83 -2.97
N ASP A 16 5.58 2.00 -3.79
CA ASP A 16 5.79 1.19 -4.99
C ASP A 16 6.73 0.03 -4.67
N ALA A 17 6.24 -1.19 -4.85
CA ALA A 17 6.95 -2.44 -4.67
C ALA A 17 6.97 -3.28 -5.96
N ARG A 18 6.64 -2.69 -7.13
CA ARG A 18 6.70 -3.39 -8.42
C ARG A 18 8.09 -3.88 -8.73
N GLY A 19 8.18 -5.06 -9.32
CA GLY A 19 9.44 -5.71 -9.64
C GLY A 19 10.14 -6.38 -8.45
N GLN A 20 9.59 -6.28 -7.23
CA GLN A 20 10.05 -7.07 -6.10
C GLN A 20 9.50 -8.50 -6.19
N SER A 21 10.39 -9.50 -6.18
CA SER A 21 9.97 -10.89 -6.07
C SER A 21 9.32 -11.17 -4.71
N CYS A 22 8.35 -12.08 -4.66
CA CYS A 22 7.81 -12.57 -3.39
C CYS A 22 8.96 -13.08 -2.49
N PRO A 23 9.08 -12.65 -1.21
CA PRO A 23 8.08 -11.96 -0.36
C PRO A 23 8.19 -10.42 -0.30
N GLY A 24 8.94 -9.79 -1.19
CA GLY A 24 9.27 -8.35 -1.17
C GLY A 24 8.09 -7.40 -0.98
N PRO A 25 7.00 -7.48 -1.77
CA PRO A 25 5.86 -6.56 -1.61
C PRO A 25 5.24 -6.59 -0.21
N MET A 26 5.21 -7.75 0.43
CA MET A 26 4.68 -7.89 1.80
C MET A 26 5.60 -7.27 2.85
N LEU A 27 6.92 -7.34 2.63
CA LEU A 27 7.88 -6.72 3.53
C LEU A 27 7.82 -5.19 3.42
N GLU A 28 7.66 -4.65 2.22
CA GLU A 28 7.48 -3.20 2.02
C GLU A 28 6.16 -2.70 2.61
N ALA A 29 5.06 -3.44 2.44
CA ALA A 29 3.81 -3.13 3.11
C ALA A 29 3.98 -3.09 4.64
N LYS A 30 4.65 -4.08 5.22
CA LYS A 30 4.90 -4.14 6.67
C LYS A 30 5.75 -2.97 7.16
N LYS A 31 6.79 -2.58 6.43
CA LYS A 31 7.63 -1.42 6.76
C LYS A 31 6.83 -0.12 6.69
N ALA A 32 6.00 0.04 5.67
CA ALA A 32 5.15 1.21 5.49
C ALA A 32 4.13 1.32 6.64
N LEU A 33 3.48 0.21 7.00
CA LEU A 33 2.57 0.15 8.14
C LEU A 33 3.25 0.52 9.46
N ALA A 34 4.47 0.07 9.69
CA ALA A 34 5.19 0.34 10.93
C ALA A 34 5.74 1.78 11.01
N ALA A 35 6.14 2.38 9.89
CA ALA A 35 6.88 3.64 9.88
C ALA A 35 6.10 4.86 9.37
N LYS A 36 5.07 4.66 8.55
CA LYS A 36 4.43 5.74 7.78
C LYS A 36 2.92 5.83 7.98
N VAL A 37 2.25 4.69 8.19
CA VAL A 37 0.78 4.62 8.26
C VAL A 37 0.31 4.68 9.72
N LYS A 38 -0.62 5.58 10.02
CA LYS A 38 -1.28 5.68 11.32
C LYS A 38 -2.64 4.98 11.29
N ALA A 39 -3.20 4.70 12.47
CA ALA A 39 -4.53 4.12 12.58
C ALA A 39 -5.57 4.99 11.84
N GLY A 40 -6.37 4.34 11.00
CA GLY A 40 -7.39 5.01 10.17
C GLY A 40 -6.90 5.55 8.83
N GLN A 41 -5.61 5.43 8.50
CA GLN A 41 -5.07 5.83 7.19
C GLN A 41 -5.07 4.69 6.18
N VAL A 42 -5.12 5.05 4.90
CA VAL A 42 -5.11 4.12 3.76
C VAL A 42 -3.71 4.07 3.13
N LEU A 43 -3.19 2.85 2.98
CA LEU A 43 -1.95 2.56 2.25
C LEU A 43 -2.29 1.99 0.86
N GLU A 44 -1.79 2.64 -0.18
CA GLU A 44 -1.74 2.08 -1.53
C GLU A 44 -0.36 1.45 -1.76
N LEU A 45 -0.36 0.20 -2.24
CA LEU A 45 0.84 -0.55 -2.59
C LEU A 45 0.80 -0.84 -4.09
N LEU A 46 1.74 -0.29 -4.85
CA LEU A 46 1.87 -0.49 -6.29
C LEU A 46 2.78 -1.66 -6.61
#